data_AF-A0A6I4JWC8-F1
#
_entry.id   AF-A0A6I4JWC8-F1
#
_cell.length_a   1.000
_cell.length_b   1.000
_cell.length_c   1.000
_cell.angle_alpha   90.00
_cell.angle_beta   90.00
_cell.angle_gamma   90.00
#
_symmetry.space_group_name_H-M   'P 1'
#
loop_
_entity.id
_entity.type
_entity.pdbx_description
1 polymer ?
#
loop_
_entity_poly.entity_id
_entity_poly.type
_entity_poly.pdbx_seq_one_letter_code
_entity_poly.pdbx_strand_id
1 'polypeptide(L)'
;MKVLVAVKRVVDYNVKVRVKADNSGVDLANVKMSMNPFCEIAVEEAVRLKEKGVATEIVVVSVGPSTAQEQLRTALALGADRAILVESAEDLTSLAVAKLLKAVVDKEQPQLVILGKQAIDSDNNQTGQMLAALSGYGQGTFA
;
A
#
# COMPACT_ATOMS: atom_id res chain seq x y z
N MET A 1 10.18 -9.52 14.80
CA MET A 1 9.37 -8.29 14.93
C MET A 1 8.17 -8.35 14.00
N LYS A 2 7.06 -7.67 14.31
CA LYS A 2 5.91 -7.52 13.41
C LYS A 2 6.18 -6.38 12.42
N VAL A 3 6.02 -6.66 11.14
CA VAL A 3 6.15 -5.69 10.04
C VAL A 3 4.79 -5.44 9.43
N LEU A 4 4.40 -4.17 9.29
CA LEU A 4 3.21 -3.77 8.52
C LEU A 4 3.64 -3.27 7.15
N VAL A 5 3.04 -3.79 6.08
CA VAL A 5 3.34 -3.37 4.71
C VAL A 5 2.08 -2.79 4.06
N ALA A 6 2.13 -1.54 3.60
CA ALA A 6 1.01 -0.94 2.89
C ALA A 6 1.14 -1.16 1.37
N VAL A 7 0.11 -1.76 0.77
CA VAL A 7 0.01 -2.00 -0.67
C VAL A 7 -1.15 -1.22 -1.27
N LYS A 8 -1.02 -0.79 -2.53
CA LYS A 8 -2.07 -0.07 -3.26
C LYS A 8 -2.39 -0.78 -4.58
N ARG A 9 -3.68 -0.85 -4.87
CA ARG A 9 -4.22 -1.24 -6.18
C ARG A 9 -4.20 -0.02 -7.12
N VAL A 10 -3.53 -0.16 -8.26
CA VAL A 10 -3.37 0.91 -9.26
C VAL A 10 -3.59 0.36 -10.66
N VAL A 11 -3.65 1.23 -11.67
CA VAL A 11 -3.63 0.81 -13.07
C VAL A 11 -2.28 0.16 -13.36
N ASP A 12 -2.28 -0.96 -14.10
CA ASP A 12 -1.04 -1.63 -14.51
C ASP A 12 -0.14 -0.64 -15.28
N TYR A 13 1.15 -0.60 -14.92
CA TYR A 13 2.08 0.39 -15.45
C TYR A 13 2.32 0.28 -16.97
N ASN A 14 1.95 -0.84 -17.60
CA ASN A 14 2.00 -1.01 -19.05
C ASN A 14 0.75 -0.49 -19.78
N VAL A 15 -0.30 -0.12 -19.04
CA VAL A 15 -1.56 0.38 -19.62
C VAL A 15 -1.42 1.87 -19.91
N LYS A 16 -1.67 2.24 -21.17
CA LYS A 16 -1.82 3.64 -21.57
C LYS A 16 -3.17 4.17 -21.10
N VAL A 17 -3.16 4.95 -20.02
CA VAL A 17 -4.36 5.61 -19.48
C VAL A 17 -4.98 6.59 -20.47
N ARG A 18 -6.30 6.72 -20.40
CA ARG A 18 -7.08 7.68 -21.19
C ARG A 18 -7.83 8.61 -20.26
N VAL A 19 -7.98 9.87 -20.65
CA VAL A 19 -8.82 10.84 -19.93
C VAL A 19 -10.26 10.63 -20.38
N LYS A 20 -11.21 10.72 -19.45
CA LYS A 20 -12.64 10.71 -19.76
C LYS A 20 -13.01 11.88 -20.66
N ALA A 21 -14.04 11.72 -21.48
CA ALA A 21 -14.49 12.78 -22.41
C ALA A 21 -14.95 14.07 -21.71
N ASP A 22 -15.37 13.97 -20.45
CA ASP A 22 -15.79 15.10 -19.61
C ASP A 22 -14.65 15.76 -18.82
N ASN A 23 -13.40 15.29 -18.98
CA ASN A 23 -12.21 15.73 -18.24
C ASN A 23 -12.31 15.55 -16.71
N SER A 24 -13.23 14.71 -16.21
CA SER A 24 -13.39 14.47 -14.76
C SER A 24 -12.31 13.58 -14.14
N GLY A 25 -11.52 12.88 -14.97
CA GLY A 25 -10.44 12.02 -14.51
C GLY A 25 -10.02 10.97 -15.54
N VAL A 26 -9.37 9.91 -15.06
CA VAL A 26 -8.93 8.78 -15.88
C VAL A 26 -10.09 7.81 -16.13
N ASP A 27 -10.21 7.32 -17.35
CA ASP A 27 -11.11 6.22 -17.69
C ASP A 27 -10.52 4.89 -17.22
N LEU A 28 -11.12 4.35 -16.16
CA LEU A 28 -10.74 3.08 -15.55
C LEU A 28 -11.66 1.93 -15.99
N ALA A 29 -12.57 2.15 -16.95
CA ALA A 29 -13.43 1.09 -17.45
C ALA A 29 -12.58 0.05 -18.20
N ASN A 30 -12.69 -1.22 -17.78
CA ASN A 30 -12.01 -2.35 -18.41
C ASN A 30 -10.46 -2.24 -18.48
N VAL A 31 -9.85 -1.43 -17.62
CA VAL A 31 -8.39 -1.36 -17.52
C VAL A 31 -7.88 -2.46 -16.58
N LYS A 32 -6.73 -3.04 -16.94
CA LYS A 32 -6.02 -3.98 -16.05
C LYS A 32 -5.49 -3.21 -14.85
N MET A 33 -5.77 -3.73 -13.66
CA MET A 33 -5.29 -3.18 -12.39
C MET A 33 -4.26 -4.14 -11.79
N SER A 34 -3.27 -3.62 -11.09
CA SER A 34 -2.19 -4.39 -10.48
C SER A 34 -1.83 -3.86 -9.10
N MET A 35 -0.93 -4.56 -8.42
CA MET A 35 -0.22 -3.97 -7.29
C MET A 35 0.69 -2.86 -7.81
N ASN A 36 0.79 -1.77 -7.05
CA ASN A 36 1.75 -0.73 -7.34
C ASN A 36 3.19 -1.29 -7.30
N PRO A 37 4.06 -1.04 -8.29
CA PRO A 37 5.39 -1.64 -8.36
C PRO A 37 6.26 -1.38 -7.11
N PHE A 38 6.17 -0.18 -6.53
CA PHE A 38 6.90 0.12 -5.29
C PHE A 38 6.38 -0.65 -4.07
N CYS A 39 5.11 -1.07 -4.11
CA CYS A 39 4.53 -1.90 -3.05
C CYS A 39 4.99 -3.36 -3.17
N GLU A 40 5.25 -3.87 -4.37
CA GLU A 40 5.82 -5.21 -4.56
C GLU A 40 7.22 -5.30 -3.93
N ILE A 41 8.04 -4.27 -4.12
CA ILE A 41 9.37 -4.15 -3.48
C ILE A 41 9.23 -4.11 -1.96
N ALA A 42 8.25 -3.38 -1.43
CA ALA A 42 8.01 -3.30 0.01
C ALA A 42 7.60 -4.65 0.62
N VAL A 43 6.79 -5.44 -0.10
CA VAL A 43 6.41 -6.80 0.32
C VAL A 43 7.64 -7.72 0.30
N GLU A 44 8.42 -7.69 -0.79
CA GLU A 44 9.65 -8.49 -0.92
C GLU A 44 10.63 -8.23 0.22
N GLU A 45 10.89 -6.97 0.58
CA GLU A 45 11.82 -6.67 1.68
C GLU A 45 11.29 -7.16 3.04
N ALA A 46 9.99 -7.07 3.29
CA ALA A 46 9.39 -7.64 4.50
C ALA A 46 9.56 -9.17 4.55
N VAL A 47 9.41 -9.86 3.41
CA VAL A 47 9.63 -11.30 3.29
C VAL A 47 11.10 -11.64 3.56
N ARG A 48 12.05 -10.92 2.97
CA ARG A 48 13.49 -11.10 3.25
C ARG A 48 13.85 -10.90 4.71
N LEU A 49 13.25 -9.91 5.38
CA LEU A 49 13.44 -9.71 6.82
C LEU A 49 12.95 -10.92 7.62
N LYS A 50 11.86 -11.55 7.20
CA LYS A 50 11.34 -12.77 7.83
C LYS A 50 12.24 -13.98 7.58
N GLU A 51 12.72 -14.16 6.34
CA GLU A 51 13.67 -15.23 6.00
C GLU A 51 14.98 -15.13 6.79
N LYS A 52 15.44 -13.91 7.09
CA LYS A 52 16.60 -13.64 7.96
C LYS A 52 16.31 -13.82 9.45
N GLY A 53 15.09 -14.16 9.85
CA GLY A 53 14.67 -14.28 11.25
C GLY A 53 14.52 -12.95 11.99
N VAL A 54 14.51 -11.81 11.28
CA VAL A 54 14.34 -10.48 11.87
C VAL A 54 12.86 -10.16 12.06
N ALA A 55 12.03 -10.44 11.05
CA ALA A 55 10.59 -10.38 11.13
C ALA A 55 10.00 -11.74 11.57
N THR A 56 8.93 -11.68 12.35
CA THR A 56 8.21 -12.86 12.87
C THR A 56 6.79 -12.93 12.32
N GLU A 57 6.23 -11.79 11.89
CA GLU A 57 4.93 -11.69 11.26
C GLU A 57 4.94 -10.53 10.27
N ILE A 58 4.35 -10.73 9.09
CA ILE A 58 4.13 -9.72 8.06
C ILE A 58 2.63 -9.52 7.90
N VAL A 59 2.13 -8.33 8.23
CA VAL A 59 0.74 -7.94 8.01
C VAL A 59 0.70 -6.98 6.83
N VAL A 60 0.01 -7.36 5.76
CA VAL A 60 -0.19 -6.49 4.60
C VAL A 60 -1.53 -5.76 4.72
N VAL A 61 -1.55 -4.48 4.39
CA VAL A 61 -2.75 -3.64 4.45
C VAL A 61 -2.98 -2.90 3.14
N SER A 62 -4.23 -2.84 2.72
CA SER A 62 -4.68 -2.01 1.60
C SER A 62 -5.87 -1.17 2.04
N VAL A 63 -5.95 0.06 1.54
CA VAL A 63 -7.08 0.97 1.76
C VAL A 63 -7.70 1.25 0.40
N GLY A 64 -8.98 0.91 0.24
CA GLY A 64 -9.66 1.08 -1.05
C GLY A 64 -10.84 0.12 -1.26
N PRO A 65 -11.27 -0.10 -2.50
CA PRO A 65 -12.47 -0.88 -2.79
C PRO A 65 -12.29 -2.35 -2.44
N SER A 66 -13.40 -3.09 -2.31
CA SER A 66 -13.40 -4.56 -2.12
C SER A 66 -12.53 -5.33 -3.11
N THR A 67 -12.39 -4.82 -4.35
CA THR A 67 -11.53 -5.42 -5.38
C THR A 67 -10.03 -5.35 -5.06
N ALA A 68 -9.60 -4.51 -4.12
CA ALA A 68 -8.21 -4.49 -3.63
C ALA A 68 -7.82 -5.76 -2.86
N GLN A 69 -8.79 -6.64 -2.53
CA GLN A 69 -8.50 -7.98 -2.01
C GLN A 69 -7.64 -8.81 -2.97
N GLU A 70 -7.69 -8.56 -4.28
CA GLU A 70 -6.85 -9.24 -5.26
C GLU A 70 -5.36 -8.99 -4.98
N GLN A 71 -4.96 -7.72 -4.83
CA GLN A 71 -3.57 -7.35 -4.52
C GLN A 71 -3.14 -7.86 -3.13
N LEU A 72 -4.06 -7.88 -2.17
CA LEU A 72 -3.79 -8.50 -0.86
C LEU A 72 -3.52 -10.01 -0.98
N ARG A 73 -4.29 -10.74 -1.79
CA ARG A 73 -4.03 -12.17 -2.06
C ARG A 73 -2.70 -12.40 -2.75
N THR A 74 -2.30 -11.53 -3.67
CA THR A 74 -0.95 -11.56 -4.26
C THR A 74 0.12 -11.42 -3.19
N ALA A 75 -0.02 -10.45 -2.28
CA ALA A 75 0.97 -10.25 -1.21
C ALA A 75 1.02 -11.43 -0.21
N LEU A 76 -0.13 -12.07 0.08
CA LEU A 76 -0.17 -13.32 0.86
C LEU A 76 0.56 -14.45 0.14
N ALA A 77 0.34 -14.62 -1.17
CA ALA A 77 1.01 -15.63 -1.97
C ALA A 77 2.55 -15.43 -2.04
N LEU A 78 3.01 -14.19 -1.91
CA LEU A 78 4.44 -13.84 -1.87
C LEU A 78 5.09 -14.08 -0.50
N GLY A 79 4.31 -14.30 0.57
CA GLY A 79 4.86 -14.65 1.89
C GLY A 79 4.38 -13.78 3.05
N ALA A 80 3.43 -12.86 2.84
CA ALA A 80 2.75 -12.18 3.94
C ALA A 80 1.89 -13.17 4.76
N ASP A 81 1.82 -12.97 6.07
CA ASP A 81 1.11 -13.88 6.99
C ASP A 81 -0.39 -13.59 7.05
N ARG A 82 -0.75 -12.30 7.11
CA ARG A 82 -2.15 -11.85 7.21
C ARG A 82 -2.38 -10.61 6.38
N ALA A 83 -3.63 -10.42 5.96
CA ALA A 83 -4.04 -9.28 5.18
C ALA A 83 -5.18 -8.51 5.86
N ILE A 84 -5.15 -7.18 5.74
CA ILE A 84 -6.19 -6.27 6.18
C ILE A 84 -6.65 -5.44 4.99
N LEU A 85 -7.94 -5.47 4.69
CA LEU A 85 -8.58 -4.49 3.83
C LEU A 85 -9.30 -3.47 4.71
N VAL A 86 -8.90 -2.20 4.58
CA VAL A 86 -9.72 -1.07 5.04
C VAL A 86 -10.56 -0.64 3.86
N GLU A 87 -11.81 -1.13 3.83
CA GLU A 87 -12.70 -0.91 2.70
C GLU A 87 -13.19 0.54 2.62
N SER A 88 -13.06 1.14 1.43
CA SER A 88 -13.62 2.45 1.10
C SER A 88 -13.94 2.51 -0.39
N ALA A 89 -15.09 3.10 -0.73
CA ALA A 89 -15.48 3.41 -2.10
C ALA A 89 -15.09 4.84 -2.52
N GLU A 90 -14.53 5.64 -1.61
CA GLU A 90 -14.16 7.02 -1.85
C GLU A 90 -12.80 7.13 -2.56
N ASP A 91 -12.61 8.22 -3.32
CA ASP A 91 -11.29 8.60 -3.79
C ASP A 91 -10.53 9.30 -2.65
N LEU A 92 -9.50 8.64 -2.14
CA LEU A 92 -8.83 9.03 -0.90
C LEU A 92 -7.51 9.76 -1.17
N THR A 93 -7.36 10.91 -0.53
CA THR A 93 -6.08 11.64 -0.50
C THR A 93 -5.02 10.91 0.31
N SER A 94 -3.74 11.22 0.07
CA SER A 94 -2.61 10.67 0.85
C SER A 94 -2.76 10.89 2.36
N LEU A 95 -3.31 12.04 2.78
CA LEU A 95 -3.56 12.32 4.20
C LEU A 95 -4.67 11.42 4.78
N ALA A 96 -5.76 11.21 4.04
CA ALA A 96 -6.83 10.31 4.46
C ALA A 96 -6.30 8.87 4.62
N VAL A 97 -5.55 8.39 3.63
CA VAL A 97 -4.89 7.07 3.70
C VAL A 97 -3.94 6.99 4.88
N ALA A 98 -3.10 8.00 5.12
CA ALA A 98 -2.18 8.00 6.26
C ALA A 98 -2.91 7.95 7.62
N LYS A 99 -4.03 8.66 7.77
CA LYS A 99 -4.86 8.59 9.00
C LYS A 99 -5.50 7.22 9.20
N LEU A 100 -5.99 6.59 8.13
CA LEU A 100 -6.55 5.24 8.19
C LEU A 100 -5.47 4.20 8.53
N LEU A 101 -4.30 4.30 7.89
CA LEU A 101 -3.15 3.45 8.21
C LEU A 101 -2.68 3.67 9.65
N LYS A 102 -2.72 4.90 10.18
CA LYS A 102 -2.39 5.18 11.58
C LYS A 102 -3.30 4.39 12.53
N ALA A 103 -4.60 4.32 12.26
CA ALA A 103 -5.51 3.51 13.06
C ALA A 103 -5.20 2.00 12.99
N VAL A 104 -4.68 1.51 11.87
CA VAL A 104 -4.20 0.13 11.74
C VAL A 104 -2.90 -0.07 12.53
N VAL A 105 -1.95 0.86 12.43
CA VAL A 105 -0.70 0.86 13.23
C VAL A 105 -1.01 0.85 14.72
N ASP A 106 -1.96 1.67 15.18
CA ASP A 106 -2.36 1.73 16.59
C ASP A 106 -2.96 0.42 17.10
N LYS A 107 -3.59 -0.39 16.23
CA LYS A 107 -4.17 -1.69 16.59
C LYS A 107 -3.17 -2.83 16.47
N GLU A 108 -2.41 -2.86 15.38
CA GLU A 108 -1.47 -3.94 15.09
C GLU A 108 -0.15 -3.79 15.86
N GLN A 109 0.20 -2.58 16.28
CA GLN A 109 1.44 -2.24 16.99
C GLN A 109 2.70 -2.82 16.31
N PRO A 110 2.91 -2.59 15.00
CA PRO A 110 4.10 -3.08 14.29
C PRO A 110 5.35 -2.32 14.74
N GLN A 111 6.51 -2.97 14.77
CA GLN A 111 7.78 -2.29 15.07
C GLN A 111 8.41 -1.65 13.82
N LEU A 112 7.97 -2.05 12.63
CA LEU A 112 8.41 -1.49 11.36
C LEU A 112 7.21 -1.38 10.41
N VAL A 113 7.12 -0.27 9.70
CA VAL A 113 6.14 -0.08 8.62
C VAL A 113 6.90 0.18 7.32
N ILE A 114 6.61 -0.60 6.28
CA ILE A 114 7.22 -0.44 4.96
C ILE A 114 6.14 -0.02 3.96
N LEU A 115 6.41 1.05 3.23
CA LEU A 115 5.55 1.55 2.16
C LEU A 115 6.40 1.74 0.91
N GLY A 116 5.79 1.57 -0.26
CA GLY A 116 6.41 1.99 -1.51
C GLY A 116 6.67 3.50 -1.52
N LYS A 117 7.71 3.94 -2.25
CA LYS A 117 8.08 5.36 -2.41
C LYS A 117 6.88 6.22 -2.80
N GLN A 118 6.20 5.85 -3.87
CA GLN A 118 5.04 6.56 -4.38
C GLN A 118 4.05 5.57 -5.00
N ALA A 119 2.83 6.04 -5.26
CA ALA A 119 1.89 5.32 -6.09
C ALA A 119 1.91 5.92 -7.50
N ILE A 120 2.06 5.09 -8.52
CA ILE A 120 2.22 5.51 -9.92
C ILE A 120 0.99 6.19 -10.53
N ASP A 121 -0.16 6.13 -9.87
CA ASP A 121 -1.41 6.74 -10.34
C ASP A 121 -1.57 8.21 -9.91
N SER A 122 -0.93 8.58 -8.81
CA SER A 122 -1.05 9.89 -8.18
C SER A 122 0.29 10.61 -8.06
N ASP A 123 1.41 9.88 -8.09
CA ASP A 123 2.79 10.39 -7.98
C ASP A 123 3.05 11.31 -6.77
N ASN A 124 2.23 11.19 -5.73
CA ASN A 124 2.26 12.11 -4.60
C ASN A 124 3.53 11.99 -3.73
N ASN A 125 4.10 10.80 -3.59
CA ASN A 125 5.23 10.52 -2.68
C ASN A 125 5.04 11.14 -1.27
N GLN A 126 3.89 10.87 -0.63
CA GLN A 126 3.49 11.55 0.63
C GLN A 126 3.05 10.60 1.76
N THR A 127 2.35 9.52 1.43
CA THR A 127 1.63 8.69 2.42
C THR A 127 2.55 8.15 3.53
N GLY A 128 3.75 7.69 3.18
CA GLY A 128 4.72 7.16 4.15
C GLY A 128 5.19 8.22 5.13
N GLN A 129 5.59 9.39 4.64
CA GLN A 129 6.05 10.50 5.48
C GLN A 129 4.94 11.05 6.38
N MET A 130 3.72 11.16 5.86
CA MET A 130 2.56 11.56 6.65
C MET A 130 2.22 10.55 7.75
N LEU A 131 2.27 9.25 7.45
CA LEU A 131 2.05 8.21 8.45
C LEU A 131 3.11 8.25 9.56
N ALA A 132 4.39 8.41 9.19
CA ALA A 132 5.47 8.53 10.17
C ALA A 132 5.24 9.71 11.12
N ALA A 133 4.87 10.88 10.58
CA ALA A 133 4.55 12.06 11.38
C ALA A 133 3.35 11.84 12.32
N LEU A 134 2.28 11.18 11.84
CA LEU A 134 1.08 10.90 12.64
C LEU A 134 1.34 9.86 13.74
N SER A 135 2.18 8.86 13.47
CA SER A 135 2.47 7.76 14.41
C SER A 135 3.65 8.06 15.35
N GLY A 136 4.38 9.15 15.14
CA GLY A 136 5.58 9.50 15.91
C GLY A 136 6.78 8.58 15.63
N TYR A 137 6.83 7.94 14.47
CA TYR A 137 7.90 7.03 14.09
C TYR A 137 9.04 7.80 13.40
N GLY A 138 10.27 7.29 13.52
CA GLY A 138 11.35 7.69 12.61
C GLY A 138 11.01 7.27 11.16
N GLN A 139 11.59 7.96 10.18
CA GLN A 139 11.37 7.64 8.76
C GLN A 139 12.68 7.53 7.97
N GLY A 140 12.72 6.57 7.05
CA GLY A 140 13.75 6.44 6.02
C GLY A 140 13.08 6.32 4.66
N THR A 141 13.16 7.38 3.85
CA THR A 141 12.54 7.43 2.51
C THR A 141 13.56 7.15 1.43
N PHE A 142 13.13 6.51 0.33
CA PHE A 142 14.00 6.18 -0.82
C PHE A 142 15.11 5.17 -0.50
N ALA A 143 14.85 4.31 0.49
CA ALA A 143 15.70 3.18 0.85
C ALA A 143 15.65 2.07 -0.20
#